data_AF-A0AB39QW43-F1
#
_entry.id   AF-A0AB39QW43-F1
#
_cell.length_a   1.000
_cell.length_b   1.000
_cell.length_c   1.000
_cell.angle_alpha   90.00
_cell.angle_beta   90.00
_cell.angle_gamma   90.00
#
_symmetry.space_group_name_H-M   'P 1'
#
loop_
_entity.id
_entity.type
_entity.pdbx_description
1 polymer ?
#
loop_
_entity_poly.entity_id
_entity_poly.type
_entity_poly.pdbx_seq_one_letter_code
_entity_poly.pdbx_strand_id
1 'polypeptide(L)' 'MGCNCGGQQPYVRRAITVYRLTMPDSTQRDYPTSQEAEAANARSGNIGTIAVVTPASPDARRT' A
#
# COMPACT_ATOMS: atom_id res chain seq x y z
N MET A 1 17.23 37.02 -3.83
CA MET A 1 17.51 36.35 -2.53
C MET A 1 16.89 34.97 -2.61
N GLY A 2 17.72 33.93 -2.73
CA GLY A 2 17.26 32.55 -2.90
C GLY A 2 16.70 32.01 -1.60
N CYS A 3 15.50 31.43 -1.65
CA CYS A 3 14.86 30.81 -0.50
C CYS A 3 15.59 29.51 -0.17
N ASN A 4 16.36 29.51 0.92
CA ASN A 4 16.94 28.31 1.54
C ASN A 4 15.86 27.50 2.26
N CYS A 5 14.85 27.01 1.53
CA CYS A 5 14.09 25.84 1.98
C CYS A 5 14.96 24.58 1.78
N GLY A 6 16.18 24.63 2.32
CA GLY A 6 17.15 23.56 2.43
C GLY A 6 16.67 22.57 3.47
N GLY A 7 15.65 21.82 3.08
CA GLY A 7 15.10 20.70 3.83
C GLY A 7 14.58 19.64 2.87
N GLN A 8 15.18 19.54 1.68
CA GLN A 8 15.09 18.36 0.83
C GLN A 8 15.80 17.19 1.52
N GLN A 9 15.28 16.76 2.67
CA GLN A 9 15.25 15.32 2.85
C GLN A 9 14.18 14.89 1.86
N PRO A 10 14.52 14.16 0.77
CA PRO A 10 13.49 13.42 0.09
C PRO A 10 12.86 12.63 1.23
N TYR A 11 11.61 12.97 1.56
CA TYR A 11 10.75 12.13 2.35
C TYR A 11 11.01 10.78 1.73
N VAL A 12 11.83 9.95 2.39
CA VAL A 12 12.11 8.62 1.92
C VAL A 12 10.70 8.09 1.99
N ARG A 13 10.00 8.08 0.86
CA ARG A 13 8.63 7.61 0.74
C ARG A 13 8.85 6.14 0.99
N ARG A 14 8.95 5.80 2.29
CA ARG A 14 9.25 4.47 2.77
C ARG A 14 8.24 3.66 2.02
N ALA A 15 8.72 2.78 1.16
CA ALA A 15 7.89 1.89 0.39
C ALA A 15 7.00 1.20 1.43
N ILE A 16 5.75 1.66 1.59
CA ILE A 16 4.87 1.15 2.62
C ILE A 16 4.39 -0.16 2.04
N THR A 17 4.97 -1.27 2.49
CA THR A 17 4.44 -2.59 2.15
C THR A 17 3.00 -2.65 2.65
N VAL A 18 2.04 -2.77 1.73
CA VAL A 18 0.64 -3.00 2.06
C VAL A 18 0.23 -4.39 1.61
N TYR A 19 -0.71 -4.99 2.33
CA TYR A 19 -1.25 -6.31 2.07
C TYR A 19 -2.66 -6.13 1.51
N ARG A 20 -2.84 -6.41 0.22
CA ARG A 20 -4.11 -6.29 -0.47
C ARG A 20 -4.87 -7.60 -0.41
N LEU A 21 -6.02 -7.61 0.24
CA LEU A 21 -7.02 -8.67 0.12
C LEU A 21 -7.91 -8.41 -1.09
N THR A 22 -7.96 -9.36 -2.01
CA THR A 22 -8.88 -9.37 -3.15
C THR A 22 -9.95 -10.43 -2.92
N MET A 23 -11.20 -10.00 -2.88
CA MET A 23 -12.37 -10.89 -2.74
C MET A 23 -12.83 -11.40 -4.11
N PRO A 24 -13.58 -12.52 -4.18
CA PRO A 24 -14.04 -13.10 -5.44
C PRO A 24 -15.02 -12.21 -6.22
N ASP A 25 -15.66 -11.25 -5.56
CA ASP A 25 -16.47 -10.19 -6.16
C ASP A 25 -15.63 -9.05 -6.77
N SER A 26 -14.30 -9.24 -6.87
CA SER A 26 -13.32 -8.25 -7.32
C SER A 26 -13.15 -7.04 -6.41
N THR A 27 -13.75 -7.03 -5.22
CA THR A 27 -13.51 -5.96 -4.25
C THR A 27 -12.11 -6.11 -3.64
N GLN A 28 -11.43 -4.97 -3.43
CA GLN A 28 -10.06 -4.93 -2.93
C GLN A 28 -10.00 -4.12 -1.64
N ARG A 29 -9.22 -4.60 -0.67
CA ARG A 29 -8.98 -3.95 0.61
C ARG A 29 -7.50 -3.99 0.95
N ASP A 30 -6.93 -2.84 1.26
CA ASP A 30 -5.52 -2.69 1.61
C ASP A 30 -5.34 -2.62 3.12
N TYR A 31 -4.40 -3.41 3.64
CA TYR A 31 -4.07 -3.52 5.04
C TYR A 31 -2.59 -3.20 5.29
N PRO A 32 -2.23 -2.57 6.41
CA PRO A 32 -0.84 -2.28 6.71
C PRO A 32 -0.05 -3.52 7.16
N THR A 33 -0.72 -4.59 7.58
CA THR A 33 -0.09 -5.83 8.04
C THR A 33 -0.73 -7.09 7.42
N SER A 34 0.04 -8.19 7.34
CA SER A 34 -0.49 -9.47 6.85
C SER A 34 -1.55 -10.03 7.78
N GLN A 35 -1.36 -9.90 9.10
CA GLN A 35 -2.27 -10.39 10.13
C GLN A 35 -3.67 -9.77 10.00
N GLU A 36 -3.75 -8.48 9.68
CA GLU A 36 -5.04 -7.82 9.45
C GLU A 36 -5.71 -8.31 8.16
N ALA A 37 -4.94 -8.51 7.08
CA ALA A 37 -5.44 -9.07 5.83
C ALA A 37 -5.94 -10.51 6.01
N GLU A 38 -5.21 -11.33 6.78
CA GLU A 38 -5.56 -12.72 7.13
C GLU A 38 -6.82 -12.77 8.01
N ALA A 39 -6.89 -11.93 9.04
CA ALA A 39 -8.08 -11.85 9.90
C ALA A 39 -9.31 -11.38 9.11
N ALA A 40 -9.14 -10.47 8.16
CA ALA A 40 -10.21 -10.06 7.26
C ALA A 40 -10.62 -11.18 6.30
N ASN A 41 -9.67 -11.93 5.75
CA ASN A 41 -9.97 -13.08 4.91
C ASN A 41 -10.73 -14.16 5.68
N ALA A 42 -10.33 -14.43 6.92
CA ALA A 42 -11.00 -15.38 7.81
C ALA A 42 -12.46 -14.98 8.10
N ARG A 43 -12.74 -13.69 8.32
CA ARG A 43 -14.11 -13.18 8.47
C ARG A 43 -14.94 -13.34 7.20
N SER A 44 -14.31 -13.33 6.03
CA SER A 44 -14.94 -13.59 4.74
C SER A 44 -15.00 -15.08 4.37
N GLY A 45 -14.54 -16.00 5.24
CA GLY A 45 -14.54 -17.44 4.97
C GLY A 45 -13.35 -17.95 4.15
N ASN A 46 -12.22 -17.23 4.14
CA ASN A 46 -10.97 -17.57 3.44
C ASN A 46 -11.10 -17.74 1.92
N ILE A 47 -12.07 -17.07 1.31
CA ILE A 47 -12.32 -17.09 -0.14
C ILE A 47 -11.52 -16.03 -0.92
N GLY A 48 -10.85 -15.12 -0.21
CA GLY A 48 -10.06 -14.05 -0.80
C GLY A 48 -8.58 -14.42 -0.96
N THR A 49 -7.90 -13.67 -1.82
CA THR A 49 -6.45 -13.79 -2.06
C THR A 49 -5.72 -12.59 -1.48
N ILE A 50 -4.63 -12.82 -0.73
CA ILE A 50 -3.81 -11.75 -0.16
C ILE A 50 -2.55 -11.59 -1.00
N ALA A 51 -2.30 -10.39 -1.50
CA ALA A 51 -1.11 -10.03 -2.26
C ALA A 51 -0.33 -8.92 -1.55
N VAL A 52 1.00 -9.01 -1.55
CA VAL A 52 1.86 -7.93 -1.06
C VAL A 52 2.01 -6.89 -2.17
N VAL A 53 1.56 -5.67 -1.91
CA VAL A 53 1.63 -4.56 -2.84
C VAL A 53 2.57 -3.52 -2.26
N THR A 54 3.58 -3.15 -3.04
CA THR A 54 4.31 -1.91 -2.80
C THR A 54 3.62 -0.83 -3.62
N PRO A 55 2.97 0.17 -3.02
CA PRO A 55 2.42 1.27 -3.78
C PRO A 55 3.59 1.92 -4.51
N ALA A 56 3.58 1.85 -5.84
CA ALA A 56 4.51 2.61 -6.64
C ALA A 56 4.39 4.07 -6.19
N SER A 57 5.50 4.68 -5.81
CA SER A 57 5.52 6.11 -5.52
C SER A 57 4.80 6.84 -6.67
N PRO A 58 3.96 7.86 -6.40
CA PRO A 58 3.17 8.55 -7.42
C PRO A 58 3.99 9.35 -8.44
N ASP A 59 5.29 9.11 -8.55
CA ASP A 59 6.21 9.73 -9.51
C ASP A 59 6.36 8.91 -10.82
N ALA A 60 5.62 7.80 -10.98
CA ALA A 60 5.64 7.03 -12.23
C ALA A 60 4.78 7.63 -13.37
N ARG A 61 4.27 8.86 -13.22
CA ARG A 61 3.43 9.57 -14.22
C ARG A 61 3.89 11.00 -14.51
N ARG A 62 5.19 11.22 -14.66
CA ARG A 62 5.70 12.51 -15.16
C ARG A 62 6.82 12.30 -16.17
N THR A 63 6.43 11.87 -17.37
CA THR A 63 7.20 12.08 -18.62
C THR A 63 6.72 13.36 -19.28
#